data_AF-A0A816D9B1-F1
#
_entry.id   AF-A0A816D9B1-F1
#
_cell.length_a   1.000
_cell.length_b   1.000
_cell.length_c   1.000
_cell.angle_alpha   90.00
_cell.angle_beta   90.00
_cell.angle_gamma   90.00
#
_symmetry.space_group_name_H-M   'P 1'
#
loop_
_entity.id
_entity.type
_entity.pdbx_description
1 polymer ?
#
loop_
_entity_poly.entity_id
_entity_poly.type
_entity_poly.pdbx_seq_one_letter_code
_entity_poly.pdbx_strand_id
1 'polypeptide(L)'
;LVVIVGYTLNIRDSIMGLTILAVGSSIEEIFSAIVMTRRGHPEMAIAGSIGSNVFDILMGLGIPWLFRNLMRFTYQPPPPLLHDAVLNTLTSGSSIESSLTIPATNAPFYVEIHSRGLIYSTIVLFVALIIFLVTFFINRCRLTKLYGVFLIIIWLTVITLMCLFELNVFGSVHHEPCQKRPSSAL
;
A
#
# COMPACT_ATOMS: atom_id res chain seq x y z
N LEU A 1 -12.13 -15.98 -10.94
CA LEU A 1 -11.62 -15.93 -12.33
C LEU A 1 -10.17 -15.49 -12.36
N VAL A 2 -9.84 -14.33 -11.80
CA VAL A 2 -8.47 -13.83 -11.63
C VAL A 2 -7.56 -14.85 -10.93
N VAL A 3 -7.90 -15.29 -9.71
CA VAL A 3 -7.14 -16.31 -8.93
C VAL A 3 -6.88 -17.62 -9.69
N ILE A 4 -7.78 -18.01 -10.60
CA ILE A 4 -7.65 -19.25 -11.40
C ILE A 4 -6.59 -19.08 -12.50
N VAL A 5 -6.54 -17.89 -13.12
CA VAL A 5 -5.52 -17.54 -14.11
C VAL A 5 -4.14 -17.42 -13.46
N GLY A 6 -4.04 -16.84 -12.26
CA GLY A 6 -2.77 -16.74 -11.53
C GLY A 6 -2.25 -18.09 -11.07
N TYR A 7 -3.14 -19.01 -10.69
CA TYR A 7 -2.77 -20.40 -10.42
C TYR A 7 -2.18 -21.09 -11.67
N THR A 8 -2.72 -20.79 -12.85
CA THR A 8 -2.23 -21.34 -14.13
C THR A 8 -0.89 -20.73 -14.57
N LEU A 9 -0.64 -19.46 -14.19
CA LEU A 9 0.58 -18.73 -14.53
C LEU A 9 1.66 -18.78 -13.43
N ASN A 10 1.40 -19.48 -12.32
CA ASN A 10 2.29 -19.53 -11.14
C ASN A 10 2.68 -18.13 -10.61
N ILE A 11 1.73 -17.19 -10.66
CA ILE A 11 1.90 -15.81 -10.18
C ILE A 11 1.16 -15.65 -8.85
N ARG A 12 1.76 -14.90 -7.92
CA ARG A 12 1.20 -14.64 -6.59
C ARG A 12 -0.16 -13.92 -6.68
N ASP A 13 -1.18 -14.48 -6.02
CA ASP A 13 -2.57 -13.97 -6.05
C ASP A 13 -2.70 -12.48 -5.71
N SER A 14 -1.87 -11.99 -4.78
CA SER A 14 -1.87 -10.58 -4.35
C SER A 14 -1.48 -9.62 -5.48
N ILE A 15 -0.46 -9.97 -6.28
CA ILE A 15 0.03 -9.14 -7.39
C ILE A 15 -1.04 -9.06 -8.48
N MET A 16 -1.71 -10.17 -8.73
CA MET A 16 -2.75 -10.27 -9.75
C MET A 16 -4.01 -9.49 -9.38
N GLY A 17 -4.39 -9.47 -8.08
CA GLY A 17 -5.48 -8.63 -7.59
C GLY A 17 -5.15 -7.14 -7.69
N LEU A 18 -3.93 -6.76 -7.28
CA LEU A 18 -3.45 -5.37 -7.34
C LEU A 18 -3.35 -4.85 -8.79
N THR A 19 -2.86 -5.65 -9.73
CA THR A 19 -2.71 -5.25 -11.14
C THR A 19 -4.05 -5.00 -11.82
N ILE A 20 -5.05 -5.86 -11.59
CA ILE A 20 -6.38 -5.64 -12.18
C ILE A 20 -7.05 -4.40 -11.59
N LEU A 21 -6.89 -4.18 -10.27
CA LEU A 21 -7.39 -2.97 -9.62
C LEU A 21 -6.71 -1.72 -10.21
N ALA A 22 -5.39 -1.75 -10.37
CA ALA A 22 -4.62 -0.65 -10.94
C ALA A 22 -4.99 -0.37 -12.40
N VAL A 23 -5.16 -1.42 -13.22
CA VAL A 23 -5.60 -1.29 -14.62
C VAL A 23 -7.03 -0.74 -14.71
N GLY A 24 -7.93 -1.19 -13.84
CA GLY A 24 -9.30 -0.69 -13.78
C GLY A 24 -9.38 0.82 -13.51
N SER A 25 -8.69 1.29 -12.47
CA SER A 25 -8.65 2.72 -12.11
C SER A 25 -8.04 3.58 -13.24
N SER A 26 -6.94 3.10 -13.86
CA SER A 26 -6.28 3.82 -14.96
C SER A 26 -7.18 3.98 -16.20
N ILE A 27 -7.99 2.96 -16.53
CA ILE A 27 -8.87 3.00 -17.71
C ILE A 27 -10.00 4.01 -17.51
N GLU A 28 -10.65 4.03 -16.34
CA GLU A 28 -11.72 4.98 -16.04
C GLU A 28 -11.23 6.43 -16.05
N GLU A 29 -10.03 6.68 -15.52
CA GLU A 29 -9.42 8.00 -15.48
C GLU A 29 -9.16 8.54 -16.90
N ILE A 30 -8.60 7.70 -17.78
CA ILE A 30 -8.37 8.05 -19.19
C ILE A 30 -9.70 8.32 -19.90
N PHE A 31 -10.73 7.50 -19.64
CA PHE A 31 -12.04 7.66 -20.27
C PHE A 31 -12.68 9.01 -19.92
N SER A 32 -12.68 9.36 -18.63
CA SER A 32 -13.20 10.65 -18.14
C SER A 32 -12.42 11.84 -18.72
N ALA A 33 -11.09 11.76 -18.76
CA ALA A 33 -10.23 12.80 -19.30
C ALA A 33 -10.47 13.04 -20.80
N ILE A 34 -10.65 11.97 -21.60
CA ILE A 34 -10.93 12.07 -23.04
C ILE A 34 -12.28 12.75 -23.29
N VAL A 35 -13.32 12.39 -22.53
CA VAL A 35 -14.65 12.99 -22.69
C VAL A 35 -14.62 14.49 -22.41
N MET A 36 -13.94 14.93 -21.35
CA MET A 36 -13.92 16.34 -20.95
C MET A 36 -13.01 17.20 -21.84
N THR A 37 -11.88 16.65 -22.28
CA THR A 37 -11.00 17.32 -23.26
C THR A 37 -11.69 17.50 -24.61
N ARG A 38 -12.49 16.51 -25.07
CA ARG A 38 -13.30 16.63 -26.29
C ARG A 38 -14.41 17.68 -26.19
N ARG A 39 -14.90 17.97 -24.98
CA ARG A 39 -15.88 19.03 -24.73
C ARG A 39 -15.26 20.43 -24.64
N GLY A 40 -13.95 20.58 -24.90
CA GLY A 40 -13.27 21.87 -24.89
C GLY A 40 -12.86 22.35 -23.49
N HIS A 41 -12.92 21.48 -22.48
CA HIS A 41 -12.59 21.80 -21.08
C HIS A 41 -11.44 20.95 -20.54
N PRO A 42 -10.21 21.11 -21.06
CA PRO A 42 -9.06 20.32 -20.63
C PRO A 42 -8.65 20.60 -19.18
N GLU A 43 -8.89 21.81 -18.65
CA GLU A 43 -8.58 22.15 -17.26
C GLU A 43 -9.37 21.29 -16.27
N MET A 44 -10.62 20.96 -16.60
CA MET A 44 -11.45 20.07 -15.79
C MET A 44 -10.98 18.61 -15.86
N ALA A 45 -10.41 18.18 -16.99
CA ALA A 45 -9.79 16.86 -17.08
C ALA A 45 -8.56 16.75 -16.16
N ILE A 46 -7.75 17.81 -16.08
CA ILE A 46 -6.55 17.84 -15.21
C ILE A 46 -6.97 17.82 -13.73
N ALA A 47 -7.98 18.63 -13.36
CA ALA A 47 -8.53 18.63 -11.99
C ALA A 47 -9.13 17.27 -11.61
N GLY A 48 -9.81 16.61 -12.54
CA GLY A 48 -10.37 15.27 -12.34
C GLY A 48 -9.31 14.19 -12.11
N SER A 49 -8.21 14.22 -12.86
CA SER A 49 -7.10 13.25 -12.70
C SER A 49 -6.40 13.38 -11.34
N ILE A 50 -6.14 14.61 -10.90
CA ILE A 50 -5.56 14.86 -9.58
C ILE A 50 -6.56 14.48 -8.47
N GLY A 51 -7.83 14.82 -8.65
CA GLY A 51 -8.90 14.51 -7.70
C GLY A 51 -9.12 13.00 -7.52
N SER A 52 -9.07 12.22 -8.60
CA SER A 52 -9.28 10.78 -8.57
C SER A 52 -8.23 10.07 -7.70
N ASN A 53 -6.96 10.40 -7.87
CA ASN A 53 -5.87 9.84 -7.08
C ASN A 53 -5.97 10.19 -5.58
N VAL A 54 -6.38 11.43 -5.26
CA VAL A 54 -6.60 11.85 -3.87
C VAL A 54 -7.81 11.15 -3.27
N PHE A 55 -8.89 10.97 -4.04
CA PHE A 55 -10.09 10.27 -3.64
C PHE A 55 -9.82 8.79 -3.37
N ASP A 56 -9.07 8.11 -4.23
CA ASP A 56 -8.70 6.70 -4.06
C ASP A 56 -7.89 6.48 -2.77
N ILE A 57 -7.00 7.40 -2.40
CA ILE A 57 -6.26 7.34 -1.13
C ILE A 57 -7.21 7.58 0.05
N LEU A 58 -8.07 8.61 -0.02
CA LEU A 58 -9.02 8.93 1.05
C LEU A 58 -10.03 7.81 1.28
N MET A 59 -10.54 7.19 0.22
CA MET A 59 -11.50 6.09 0.30
C MET A 59 -10.79 4.79 0.68
N GLY A 60 -9.65 4.49 0.05
CA GLY A 60 -8.89 3.26 0.26
C GLY A 60 -8.28 3.15 1.66
N LEU A 61 -7.78 4.24 2.24
CA LEU A 61 -7.22 4.26 3.60
C LEU A 61 -8.18 4.84 4.64
N GLY A 62 -8.95 5.87 4.28
CA GLY A 62 -9.81 6.58 5.22
C GLY A 62 -11.07 5.81 5.60
N ILE A 63 -11.76 5.14 4.65
CA ILE A 63 -12.99 4.37 4.99
C ILE A 63 -12.67 3.20 5.93
N PRO A 64 -11.70 2.31 5.65
CA PRO A 64 -11.41 1.19 6.54
C PRO A 64 -10.98 1.65 7.93
N TRP A 65 -10.25 2.76 8.01
CA TRP A 65 -9.86 3.36 9.29
C TRP A 65 -11.06 3.95 10.03
N LEU A 66 -11.92 4.71 9.36
CA LEU A 66 -13.13 5.27 9.96
C LEU A 66 -14.07 4.16 10.44
N PHE A 67 -14.26 3.12 9.63
CA PHE A 67 -15.09 1.97 9.95
C PHE A 67 -14.52 1.19 11.15
N ARG A 68 -13.19 0.98 11.20
CA ARG A 68 -12.53 0.37 12.37
C ARG A 68 -12.73 1.20 13.63
N ASN A 69 -12.58 2.52 13.58
CA ASN A 69 -12.79 3.38 14.74
C ASN A 69 -14.25 3.34 15.19
N LEU A 70 -15.20 3.45 14.26
CA LEU A 70 -16.63 3.35 14.55
C LEU A 70 -16.99 2.01 15.21
N MET A 71 -16.47 0.89 14.69
CA MET A 71 -16.67 -0.44 15.31
C MET A 71 -16.03 -0.54 16.70
N ARG A 72 -14.85 0.06 16.91
CA ARG A 72 -14.22 0.10 18.25
C ARG A 72 -14.99 0.96 19.24
N PHE A 73 -15.71 1.98 18.79
CA PHE A 73 -16.63 2.74 19.65
C PHE A 73 -17.88 1.94 20.05
N THR A 74 -18.38 1.05 19.18
CA THR A 74 -19.53 0.18 19.52
C THR A 74 -19.12 -1.05 20.34
N TYR A 75 -17.87 -1.51 20.20
CA TYR A 75 -17.32 -2.64 20.95
C TYR A 75 -16.56 -2.16 22.20
N GLN A 76 -17.28 -1.56 23.15
CA GLN A 76 -16.78 -1.40 24.52
C GLN A 76 -16.98 -2.76 25.23
N PRO A 77 -15.93 -3.56 25.47
CA PRO A 77 -16.07 -4.71 26.34
C PRO A 77 -16.44 -4.22 27.75
N PRO A 78 -17.41 -4.84 28.44
CA PRO A 78 -17.72 -4.51 29.82
C PRO A 78 -16.44 -4.64 30.68
N PRO A 79 -16.20 -3.72 31.64
CA PRO A 79 -15.05 -3.84 32.53
C PRO A 79 -15.12 -5.21 33.25
N PRO A 80 -14.03 -5.99 33.29
CA PRO A 80 -14.04 -7.23 34.04
C PRO A 80 -14.33 -6.91 35.51
N LEU A 81 -15.40 -7.51 36.01
CA LEU A 81 -15.80 -7.44 37.40
C LEU A 81 -14.66 -8.03 38.24
N LEU A 82 -14.29 -7.30 39.29
CA LEU A 82 -13.17 -7.55 40.21
C LEU A 82 -13.16 -8.98 40.81
N HIS A 83 -14.29 -9.70 40.74
CA HIS A 83 -14.44 -11.06 41.24
C HIS A 83 -13.72 -12.14 40.42
N ASP A 84 -13.46 -11.95 39.12
CA ASP A 84 -12.84 -12.99 38.29
C ASP A 84 -11.30 -12.94 38.40
N ALA A 85 -10.71 -11.75 38.47
CA ALA A 85 -9.24 -11.60 38.58
C ALA A 85 -8.67 -12.22 39.87
N VAL A 86 -9.43 -12.20 40.97
CA VAL A 86 -9.02 -12.78 42.26
C VAL A 86 -9.09 -14.31 42.21
N LEU A 87 -10.10 -14.89 41.55
CA LEU A 87 -10.28 -16.34 41.47
C LEU A 87 -9.18 -16.99 40.61
N ASN A 88 -8.77 -16.33 39.52
CA ASN A 88 -7.68 -16.77 38.64
C ASN A 88 -6.31 -16.79 39.34
N THR A 89 -6.16 -15.93 40.36
CA THR A 89 -4.93 -15.81 41.16
C THR A 89 -4.94 -16.79 42.34
N LEU A 90 -6.12 -17.19 42.84
CA LEU A 90 -6.27 -18.12 43.96
C LEU A 90 -6.33 -19.60 43.53
N THR A 91 -6.77 -19.92 42.30
CA THR A 91 -6.69 -21.30 41.77
C THR A 91 -5.28 -21.70 41.35
N SER A 92 -4.34 -20.76 41.26
CA SER A 92 -2.90 -20.99 41.14
C SER A 92 -2.21 -20.91 42.51
N GLY A 93 -2.82 -21.50 43.54
CA GLY A 93 -2.19 -21.67 44.83
C GLY A 93 -1.19 -22.83 44.82
N SER A 94 0.02 -22.54 45.29
CA SER A 94 1.13 -23.45 45.58
C SER A 94 1.91 -24.03 44.40
N SER A 95 2.93 -23.29 43.96
CA SER A 95 4.30 -23.65 44.32
C SER A 95 5.21 -22.44 44.15
N ILE A 96 6.16 -22.36 45.07
CA ILE A 96 7.29 -21.46 45.02
C ILE A 96 8.08 -21.81 43.76
N GLU A 97 7.78 -21.15 42.64
CA GLU A 97 8.70 -21.04 41.53
C GLU A 97 9.05 -19.58 41.34
N SER A 98 10.26 -19.26 41.79
CA SER A 98 11.07 -18.12 41.40
C SER A 98 11.39 -18.17 39.89
N SER A 99 10.36 -18.26 39.06
CA SER A 99 10.42 -18.30 37.61
C SER A 99 9.06 -17.87 37.08
N LEU A 100 8.95 -16.57 36.82
CA LEU A 100 7.91 -15.98 35.98
C LEU A 100 7.99 -16.63 34.59
N THR A 101 7.41 -17.81 34.41
CA THR A 101 7.21 -18.43 33.09
C THR A 101 5.94 -17.86 32.47
N ILE A 102 6.00 -16.56 32.17
CA ILE A 102 5.62 -16.16 30.82
C ILE A 102 6.94 -16.30 30.04
N PRO A 103 7.18 -17.32 29.21
CA PRO A 103 8.23 -17.20 28.20
C PRO A 103 7.74 -16.27 27.08
N ALA A 104 7.13 -15.13 27.43
CA ALA A 104 7.29 -13.90 26.69
C ALA A 104 8.62 -13.36 27.19
N THR A 105 9.69 -13.96 26.65
CA THR A 105 11.02 -13.36 26.70
C THR A 105 10.86 -11.87 26.48
N ASN A 106 11.29 -11.10 27.47
CA ASN A 106 11.45 -9.65 27.42
C ASN A 106 12.47 -9.29 26.33
N ALA A 107 12.09 -9.46 25.08
CA ALA A 107 12.62 -8.73 23.97
C ALA A 107 11.44 -7.87 23.50
N PRO A 108 11.56 -6.53 23.41
CA PRO A 108 10.68 -5.83 22.50
C PRO A 108 10.81 -6.57 21.17
N PHE A 109 9.72 -7.13 20.66
CA PHE A 109 9.68 -7.77 19.35
C PHE A 109 9.77 -6.64 18.31
N TYR A 110 10.93 -6.00 18.29
CA TYR A 110 11.32 -5.03 17.32
C TYR A 110 11.79 -5.87 16.14
N VAL A 111 10.92 -5.98 15.15
CA VAL A 111 11.36 -6.40 13.83
C VAL A 111 12.02 -5.16 13.25
N GLU A 112 13.34 -5.15 13.19
CA GLU A 112 14.07 -4.13 12.43
C GLU A 112 13.76 -4.37 10.95
N ILE A 113 12.72 -3.71 10.45
CA ILE A 113 12.35 -3.75 9.04
C ILE A 113 13.38 -2.89 8.32
N HIS A 114 14.52 -3.49 7.98
CA HIS A 114 15.57 -2.86 7.18
C HIS A 114 15.17 -2.88 5.70
N SER A 115 14.08 -2.19 5.36
CA SER A 115 13.59 -2.11 3.99
C SER A 115 14.41 -1.10 3.18
N ARG A 116 15.62 -1.52 2.80
CA ARG A 116 16.43 -0.78 1.81
C ARG A 116 15.60 -0.51 0.54
N GLY A 117 14.74 -1.44 0.13
CA GLY A 117 13.79 -1.24 -0.96
C GLY A 117 12.83 -0.06 -0.78
N LEU A 118 12.38 0.22 0.45
CA LEU A 118 11.50 1.35 0.73
C LEU A 118 12.24 2.68 0.62
N ILE A 119 13.51 2.72 1.03
CA ILE A 119 14.34 3.91 0.94
C ILE A 119 14.68 4.25 -0.51
N TYR A 120 15.00 3.24 -1.34
CA TYR A 120 15.22 3.44 -2.78
C TYR A 120 13.95 3.94 -3.48
N SER A 121 12.79 3.36 -3.16
CA SER A 121 11.51 3.80 -3.72
C SER A 121 11.21 5.25 -3.34
N THR A 122 11.46 5.63 -2.08
CA THR A 122 11.25 6.99 -1.60
C THR A 122 12.19 7.98 -2.30
N ILE A 123 13.49 7.67 -2.39
CA ILE A 123 14.48 8.54 -3.03
C ILE A 123 14.16 8.73 -4.51
N VAL A 124 13.87 7.66 -5.25
CA VAL A 124 13.61 7.78 -6.69
C VAL A 124 12.28 8.49 -6.96
N LEU A 125 11.26 8.26 -6.15
CA LEU A 125 10.01 9.01 -6.25
C LEU A 125 10.25 10.51 -6.00
N PHE A 126 11.02 10.85 -4.97
CA PHE A 126 11.33 12.25 -4.65
C PHE A 126 12.16 12.93 -5.76
N VAL A 127 13.15 12.23 -6.31
CA VAL A 127 13.96 12.71 -7.45
C VAL A 127 13.08 12.90 -8.69
N ALA A 128 12.17 11.96 -8.98
CA ALA A 128 11.22 12.08 -10.09
C ALA A 128 10.27 13.27 -9.91
N LEU A 129 9.79 13.50 -8.68
CA LEU A 129 8.93 14.63 -8.33
C LEU A 129 9.65 15.97 -8.53
N ILE A 130 10.91 16.07 -8.09
CA ILE A 130 11.73 17.26 -8.30
C ILE A 130 11.97 17.51 -9.79
N ILE A 131 12.35 16.49 -10.57
CA ILE A 131 12.55 16.63 -12.03
C ILE A 131 11.25 17.06 -12.73
N PHE A 132 10.12 16.50 -12.31
CA PHE A 132 8.80 16.88 -12.82
C PHE A 132 8.46 18.34 -12.50
N LEU A 133 8.65 18.78 -11.26
CA LEU A 133 8.42 20.17 -10.85
C LEU A 133 9.34 21.14 -11.57
N VAL A 134 10.61 20.82 -11.73
CA VAL A 134 11.58 21.65 -12.47
C VAL A 134 11.17 21.76 -13.94
N THR A 135 10.79 20.65 -14.57
CA THR A 135 10.30 20.61 -15.95
C THR A 135 9.00 21.42 -16.12
N PHE A 136 8.12 21.38 -15.12
CA PHE A 136 6.90 22.17 -15.08
C PHE A 136 7.19 23.68 -14.95
N PHE A 137 8.15 24.04 -14.09
CA PHE A 137 8.49 25.44 -13.81
C PHE A 137 9.23 26.11 -14.98
N ILE A 138 10.13 25.39 -15.66
CA ILE A 138 10.87 25.90 -16.83
C ILE A 138 9.91 26.22 -17.99
N ASN A 139 8.77 25.54 -18.09
CA ASN A 139 7.82 25.68 -19.20
C ASN A 139 6.72 26.72 -18.99
N ARG A 140 6.82 27.60 -17.97
CA ARG A 140 5.98 28.82 -17.83
C ARG A 140 4.47 28.57 -17.99
N CYS A 141 3.96 27.42 -17.54
CA CYS A 141 2.53 27.06 -17.62
C CYS A 141 1.91 27.18 -19.03
N ARG A 142 2.67 26.94 -20.11
CA ARG A 142 2.13 26.88 -21.49
C ARG A 142 2.08 25.42 -21.93
N LEU A 143 0.89 24.82 -21.81
CA LEU A 143 0.61 23.42 -22.14
C LEU A 143 0.63 23.17 -23.66
N THR A 144 1.81 23.13 -24.27
CA THR A 144 1.94 22.66 -25.67
C THR A 144 1.89 21.12 -25.71
N LYS A 145 1.28 20.56 -26.75
CA LYS A 145 1.16 19.09 -26.93
C LYS A 145 2.50 18.35 -26.85
N LEU A 146 3.60 19.04 -27.18
CA LEU A 146 4.95 18.51 -27.11
C LEU A 146 5.39 18.23 -25.67
N TYR A 147 5.05 19.12 -24.71
CA TYR A 147 5.41 18.93 -23.30
C TYR A 147 4.66 17.78 -22.65
N GLY A 148 3.41 17.53 -23.07
CA GLY A 148 2.66 16.34 -22.64
C GLY A 148 3.35 15.03 -23.04
N VAL A 149 3.94 14.99 -24.25
CA VAL A 149 4.72 13.82 -24.72
C VAL A 149 6.01 13.68 -23.92
N PHE A 150 6.73 14.77 -23.65
CA PHE A 150 7.92 14.74 -22.77
C PHE A 150 7.59 14.23 -21.36
N LEU A 151 6.45 14.63 -20.79
CA LEU A 151 5.96 14.15 -19.50
C LEU A 151 5.73 12.63 -19.51
N ILE A 152 5.05 12.11 -20.55
CA ILE A 152 4.76 10.68 -20.69
C ILE A 152 6.07 9.88 -20.80
N ILE A 153 7.05 10.37 -21.57
CA ILE A 153 8.36 9.71 -21.72
C ILE A 153 9.11 9.65 -20.38
N ILE A 154 9.12 10.76 -19.62
CA ILE A 154 9.74 10.81 -18.28
C ILE A 154 9.03 9.85 -17.33
N TRP A 155 7.70 9.84 -17.32
CA TRP A 155 6.89 8.97 -16.46
C TRP A 155 7.10 7.48 -16.76
N LEU A 156 7.15 7.10 -18.04
CA LEU A 156 7.45 5.73 -18.46
C LEU A 156 8.87 5.30 -18.08
N THR A 157 9.84 6.20 -18.20
CA THR A 157 11.23 5.93 -17.80
C THR A 157 11.30 5.67 -16.30
N VAL A 158 10.58 6.47 -15.49
CA VAL A 158 10.50 6.30 -14.03
C VAL A 158 9.81 4.99 -13.65
N ILE A 159 8.67 4.65 -14.26
CA ILE A 159 7.97 3.38 -14.00
C ILE A 159 8.85 2.18 -14.36
N THR A 160 9.50 2.23 -15.52
CA THR A 160 10.41 1.16 -15.95
C THR A 160 11.54 0.96 -14.95
N LEU A 161 12.11 2.07 -14.45
CA LEU A 161 13.15 2.04 -13.42
C LEU A 161 12.62 1.49 -12.07
N MET A 162 11.39 1.83 -11.67
CA MET A 162 10.74 1.25 -10.46
C MET A 162 10.54 -0.25 -10.58
N CYS A 163 10.00 -0.73 -11.71
CA CYS A 163 9.82 -2.15 -11.95
C CYS A 163 11.16 -2.90 -11.98
N LEU A 164 12.22 -2.29 -12.54
CA LEU A 164 13.55 -2.91 -12.56
C LEU A 164 14.15 -3.07 -11.15
N PHE A 165 13.89 -2.11 -10.25
CA PHE A 165 14.30 -2.20 -8.85
C PHE A 165 13.46 -3.22 -8.07
N GLU A 166 12.16 -3.30 -8.33
CA GLU A 166 11.26 -4.27 -7.70
C GLU A 166 11.57 -5.71 -8.14
N LEU A 167 11.93 -5.91 -9.41
CA LEU A 167 12.35 -7.18 -10.00
C LEU A 167 13.80 -7.57 -9.64
N ASN A 168 14.46 -6.84 -8.73
CA ASN A 168 15.70 -7.28 -8.09
C ASN A 168 16.89 -7.46 -9.06
N VAL A 169 16.86 -6.78 -10.22
CA VAL A 169 17.84 -6.98 -11.31
C VAL A 169 19.27 -6.58 -10.90
N PHE A 170 19.42 -5.66 -9.95
CA PHE A 170 20.72 -5.15 -9.49
C PHE A 170 21.25 -5.81 -8.20
N GLY A 171 20.73 -6.98 -7.84
CA GLY A 171 21.09 -7.73 -6.63
C GLY A 171 19.93 -7.83 -5.65
N SER A 172 20.03 -8.72 -4.64
CA SER A 172 18.92 -9.08 -3.75
C SER A 172 18.55 -7.98 -2.75
N VAL A 173 17.70 -7.03 -3.16
CA VAL A 173 17.13 -5.93 -2.37
C VAL A 173 15.77 -6.31 -1.73
N HIS A 174 14.99 -7.21 -2.34
CA HIS A 174 13.73 -7.73 -1.77
C HIS A 174 13.83 -9.25 -1.55
N HIS A 175 13.60 -9.71 -0.31
CA HIS A 175 13.38 -11.13 -0.02
C HIS A 175 11.96 -11.53 -0.40
N GLU A 176 11.78 -12.78 -0.85
CA GLU A 176 10.46 -13.31 -1.15
C GLU A 176 9.52 -13.18 0.07
N PRO A 177 8.26 -12.76 -0.12
CA PRO A 177 7.30 -12.74 0.97
C PRO A 177 7.07 -14.17 1.46
N CYS A 178 7.17 -14.35 2.78
CA CYS A 178 7.04 -15.62 3.50
C CYS A 178 5.95 -16.50 2.88
N GLN A 179 6.34 -17.72 2.49
CA GLN A 179 5.48 -18.71 1.86
C GLN A 179 4.30 -19.01 2.78
N LYS A 180 3.06 -18.89 2.26
CA LYS A 180 1.87 -19.31 3.01
C LYS A 180 2.02 -20.78 3.40
N ARG A 181 1.76 -21.13 4.66
CA ARG A 181 1.63 -22.52 5.10
C ARG A 181 0.65 -23.25 4.19
N PRO A 182 0.97 -24.44 3.68
CA PRO A 182 0.05 -25.19 2.85
C PRO A 182 -1.20 -25.52 3.67
N SER A 183 -2.36 -25.19 3.10
CA SER A 183 -3.69 -25.46 3.66
C SER A 183 -4.08 -26.94 3.53
N SER A 184 -3.11 -27.85 3.65
CA SER A 184 -3.25 -29.31 3.55
C SER A 184 -2.96 -30.01 4.88
N ALA A 185 -3.13 -29.29 5.99
CA ALA A 185 -3.20 -29.84 7.34
C ALA A 185 -4.57 -29.49 7.92
N LEU A 186 -5.61 -30.11 7.38
CA LEU A 186 -6.94 -30.22 7.97
C LEU A 186 -7.42 -31.66 7.77
#